data_AF-A0A6L7QH48-F1
#
_entry.id   AF-A0A6L7QH48-F1
#
_cell.length_a   1.000
_cell.length_b   1.000
_cell.length_c   1.000
_cell.angle_alpha   90.00
_cell.angle_beta   90.00
_cell.angle_gamma   90.00
#
_symmetry.space_group_name_H-M   'P 1'
#
loop_
_entity.id
_entity.type
_entity.pdbx_description
1 polymer ?
#
loop_
_entity_poly.entity_id
_entity_poly.type
_entity_poly.pdbx_seq_one_letter_code
_entity_poly.pdbx_strand_id
1 'polypeptide(L)' 'MSRINVNIDDQACAEVMRRYRLTTKREAINFALRSLAAKPLSIDEARLLRGSGWEGDLDALRSSRTT' A
#
# COMPACT_ATOMS: atom_id res chain seq x y z
N MET A 1 7.43 0.85 -19.63
CA MET A 1 7.20 2.15 -18.96
C MET A 1 7.64 3.26 -19.88
N SER A 2 6.87 4.34 -20.00
CA SER A 2 7.28 5.54 -20.76
C SER A 2 8.01 6.51 -19.84
N ARG A 3 9.01 7.23 -20.38
CA ARG A 3 9.75 8.26 -19.66
C ARG A 3 9.10 9.61 -19.94
N ILE A 4 8.68 10.30 -18.87
CA ILE A 4 8.08 11.63 -18.95
C ILE A 4 8.78 12.58 -17.98
N ASN A 5 8.80 13.86 -18.32
CA ASN A 5 9.22 14.93 -17.42
C ASN A 5 7.96 15.56 -16.82
N VAL A 6 7.86 15.55 -15.50
CA VAL A 6 6.73 16.14 -14.76
C VAL A 6 7.27 16.99 -13.63
N ASN A 7 6.63 18.12 -13.38
CA ASN A 7 6.92 18.91 -12.18
C ASN A 7 6.04 18.41 -11.04
N ILE A 8 6.61 18.24 -9.86
CA ILE A 8 5.90 17.72 -8.69
C ILE A 8 6.20 18.59 -7.47
N ASP A 9 5.26 18.67 -6.55
CA ASP A 9 5.51 19.25 -5.25
C ASP A 9 6.42 18.32 -4.43
N ASP A 10 7.58 18.85 -4.04
CA ASP A 10 8.61 18.08 -3.35
C ASP A 10 8.20 17.67 -1.93
N GLN A 11 7.37 18.48 -1.25
CA GLN A 11 6.88 18.17 0.09
C GLN A 11 5.85 17.04 0.06
N ALA A 12 4.91 17.11 -0.89
CA ALA A 12 3.93 16.06 -1.12
C ALA A 12 4.61 14.74 -1.51
N CYS A 13 5.62 14.80 -2.38
CA CYS A 13 6.39 13.63 -2.77
C CYS A 13 7.14 13.02 -1.58
N ALA A 14 7.82 13.85 -0.78
CA ALA A 14 8.53 13.41 0.42
C ALA A 14 7.59 12.75 1.44
N GLU A 15 6.39 13.29 1.64
CA GLU A 15 5.42 12.73 2.56
C GLU A 15 4.89 11.37 2.10
N VAL A 16 4.63 11.19 0.81
CA VAL A 16 4.26 9.88 0.24
C VAL A 16 5.41 8.89 0.41
N MET A 17 6.63 9.28 0.09
CA MET A 17 7.82 8.43 0.26
C MET A 17 8.00 8.00 1.71
N ARG A 18 7.85 8.92 2.67
CA ARG A 18 7.96 8.64 4.10
C ARG A 18 6.86 7.70 4.59
N ARG A 19 5.59 7.97 4.23
CA ARG A 19 4.43 7.15 4.65
C ARG A 19 4.50 5.71 4.15
N TYR A 20 4.91 5.53 2.89
CA TYR A 20 4.92 4.23 2.23
C TYR A 20 6.32 3.61 2.11
N ARG A 21 7.32 4.20 2.78
CA ARG A 21 8.73 3.74 2.82
C ARG A 21 9.34 3.54 1.43
N LEU A 22 9.10 4.48 0.52
CA LEU A 22 9.58 4.43 -0.86
C LEU A 22 10.93 5.15 -0.97
N THR A 23 11.81 4.62 -1.81
CA THR A 23 13.20 5.08 -1.89
C THR A 23 13.41 6.15 -2.97
N THR A 24 12.53 6.20 -3.97
CA THR A 24 12.64 7.17 -5.08
C THR A 24 11.34 7.92 -5.37
N LYS A 25 11.47 9.16 -5.86
CA LYS A 25 10.33 9.96 -6.35
C LYS A 25 9.50 9.22 -7.41
N ARG A 26 10.17 8.42 -8.26
CA ARG A 26 9.54 7.60 -9.30
C ARG A 26 8.66 6.51 -8.70
N GLU A 27 9.12 5.84 -7.66
CA GLU A 27 8.32 4.85 -6.92
C GLU A 27 7.10 5.50 -6.30
N ALA A 28 7.26 6.67 -5.67
CA ALA A 28 6.16 7.43 -5.09
C ALA A 28 5.09 7.80 -6.13
N ILE A 29 5.50 8.29 -7.29
CA ILE A 29 4.57 8.64 -8.38
C ILE A 29 3.83 7.39 -8.87
N ASN A 30 4.56 6.31 -9.17
CA ASN A 30 3.95 5.08 -9.66
C ASN A 30 2.99 4.46 -8.64
N PHE A 31 3.38 4.49 -7.36
CA PHE A 31 2.56 4.03 -6.26
C PHE A 31 1.28 4.85 -6.13
N ALA A 32 1.38 6.19 -6.17
CA ALA A 32 0.22 7.08 -6.09
C ALA A 32 -0.76 6.85 -7.24
N LEU A 33 -0.26 6.76 -8.48
CA LEU A 33 -1.09 6.49 -9.66
C LEU A 33 -1.83 5.16 -9.55
N ARG A 34 -1.14 4.10 -9.13
CA ARG A 34 -1.76 2.77 -8.95
C ARG A 34 -2.77 2.77 -7.80
N SER A 35 -2.46 3.45 -6.71
CA SER A 35 -3.32 3.51 -5.53
C SER A 35 -4.60 4.30 -5.81
N LEU A 36 -4.51 5.39 -6.57
CA LEU A 36 -5.68 6.18 -6.98
C LEU A 36 -6.52 5.48 -8.05
N ALA A 37 -5.88 4.74 -8.96
CA ALA A 37 -6.58 3.94 -9.96
C ALA A 37 -7.15 2.63 -9.39
N ALA A 38 -6.72 2.21 -8.20
CA ALA A 38 -7.25 1.02 -7.55
C ALA A 38 -8.71 1.24 -7.20
N LYS A 39 -9.60 0.46 -7.84
CA LYS A 39 -10.99 0.38 -7.42
C LYS A 39 -11.02 -0.42 -6.12
N PRO A 40 -11.53 0.14 -5.00
CA PRO A 40 -11.71 -0.65 -3.80
C PRO A 40 -12.65 -1.82 -4.10
N LEU A 41 -12.35 -2.98 -3.52
CA LEU A 41 -13.25 -4.13 -3.56
C LEU A 41 -14.62 -3.70 -3.05
N SER A 42 -15.67 -4.06 -3.78
CA SER A 42 -17.03 -3.97 -3.26
C SER A 42 -17.16 -4.85 -2.02
N ILE A 43 -18.16 -4.55 -1.18
CA ILE A 43 -18.43 -5.33 0.02
C ILE A 43 -18.65 -6.81 -0.32
N ASP A 44 -19.31 -7.10 -1.44
CA ASP A 44 -19.59 -8.47 -1.87
C ASP A 44 -18.34 -9.18 -2.37
N GLU A 45 -17.48 -8.51 -3.15
CA GLU A 45 -16.17 -9.04 -3.54
C GLU A 45 -15.29 -9.31 -2.32
N ALA A 46 -15.27 -8.42 -1.33
CA ALA A 46 -14.55 -8.62 -0.08
C ALA A 46 -15.11 -9.80 0.73
N ARG A 47 -16.44 -10.02 0.70
CA ARG A 47 -17.07 -11.16 1.38
C ARG A 47 -16.73 -12.49 0.70
N LEU A 48 -16.55 -12.52 -0.62
CA LEU A 48 -16.13 -13.73 -1.34
C LEU A 48 -14.73 -14.20 -0.93
N LEU A 49 -13.87 -13.29 -0.45
CA LEU A 49 -12.56 -13.64 0.10
C LEU A 49 -12.64 -14.29 1.48
N ARG A 50 -13.81 -14.30 2.14
CA ARG A 50 -13.98 -14.95 3.44
C ARG A 50 -13.77 -16.46 3.29
N GLY A 51 -12.87 -17.00 4.09
CA GLY A 51 -12.54 -18.43 4.04
C GLY A 51 -11.41 -18.75 3.06
N SER A 52 -10.74 -17.76 2.45
CA SER A 52 -9.51 -17.93 1.66
C SER A 52 -8.33 -18.52 2.45
N GLY A 53 -8.53 -18.88 3.72
CA GLY A 53 -7.49 -19.31 4.64
C GLY A 53 -6.58 -18.16 5.09
N TRP A 54 -6.01 -18.32 6.27
CA TRP A 54 -4.88 -17.53 6.75
C TRP A 54 -3.94 -18.51 7.45
N GLU A 55 -2.70 -18.62 6.97
CA GLU A 55 -1.74 -19.65 7.42
C GLU A 55 -0.85 -19.19 8.58
N GLY A 56 -1.08 -18.01 9.12
CA GLY A 56 -0.28 -17.52 10.23
C GLY A 56 -0.65 -18.17 11.57
N ASP A 57 0.27 -18.11 12.52
CA ASP A 57 0.02 -18.46 13.91
C ASP A 57 -0.47 -17.21 14.67
N LEU A 58 -1.73 -17.25 15.10
CA LEU A 58 -2.37 -16.14 15.79
C LEU A 58 -1.81 -15.94 17.20
N ASP A 59 -1.41 -17.03 17.86
CA ASP A 59 -0.89 -17.01 19.22
C ASP A 59 0.53 -16.46 19.23
N ALA A 60 1.35 -16.85 18.24
CA ALA A 60 2.68 -16.26 18.04
C ALA A 60 2.61 -14.73 17.85
N LEU A 61 1.69 -14.21 17.04
CA LEU A 61 1.54 -12.76 16.83
C LEU A 61 1.09 -12.01 18.09
N ARG A 62 0.28 -12.64 18.93
CA ARG A 62 -0.26 -12.00 20.15
C ARG A 62 0.71 -12.00 21.31
N SER A 63 1.64 -12.97 21.37
CA SER A 63 2.63 -13.08 22.44
C SER A 63 3.48 -11.82 22.62
N SER A 64 3.80 -11.12 21.52
CA SER A 64 4.57 -9.86 21.49
C SER A 64 3.97 -8.68 22.26
N ARG A 65 2.70 -8.76 22.69
CA ARG A 65 1.98 -7.67 23.38
C ARG A 65 1.96 -7.79 24.91
N THR A 66 2.49 -8.88 25.46
CA THR A 66 2.35 -9.19 26.91
C THR A 66 3.68 -9.03 27.67
N THR A 67 4.57 -8.13 27.24
CA THR A 67 5.80 -7.81 28.01
C THR A 67 5.86 -6.33 28.34
#